data_AF-A0A936LET6-F1
#
_entry.id   AF-A0A936LET6-F1
#
_cell.length_a   1.000
_cell.length_b   1.000
_cell.length_c   1.000
_cell.angle_alpha   90.00
_cell.angle_beta   90.00
_cell.angle_gamma   90.00
#
_symmetry.space_group_name_H-M   'P 1'
#
loop_
_entity.id
_entity.type
_entity.pdbx_description
1 polymer ?
#
loop_
_entity_poly.entity_id
_entity_poly.type
_entity_poly.pdbx_seq_one_letter_code
_entity_poly.pdbx_strand_id
1 'polypeptide(L)'
;MALVIHIKKDQQIILNGAVVENASGKTISLILKNEAAVLRSEDILAPDDAVTPASRVYYALQCVYLFPERRGAHLRTFNELVASYLHAAPSARSIVAAILAAVENEQYYAALKKAQELIKHEGKVLTHAQHQLDKELHVDAATGKSEGDRGLGADAGCIALERRAGGQ
;
A
#
# COMPACT_ATOMS: atom_id res chain seq x y z
N MET A 1 -11.67 21.83 -25.09
CA MET A 1 -12.98 21.23 -24.74
C MET A 1 -13.35 21.68 -23.34
N ALA A 2 -14.63 21.92 -23.04
CA ALA A 2 -15.06 22.26 -21.69
C ALA A 2 -15.15 20.98 -20.84
N LEU A 3 -14.62 21.00 -19.62
CA LEU A 3 -14.65 19.88 -18.68
C LEU A 3 -15.83 20.08 -17.71
N VAL A 4 -16.75 19.12 -17.64
CA VAL A 4 -17.89 19.16 -16.71
C VAL A 4 -17.59 18.24 -15.54
N ILE A 5 -17.75 18.75 -14.32
CA ILE A 5 -17.50 18.03 -13.07
C ILE A 5 -18.77 18.06 -12.24
N HIS A 6 -19.14 16.91 -11.67
CA HIS A 6 -20.24 16.81 -10.72
C HIS A 6 -19.69 16.61 -9.31
N ILE A 7 -20.10 17.46 -8.38
CA ILE A 7 -19.68 17.44 -6.98
C ILE A 7 -20.89 17.11 -6.10
N LYS A 8 -20.82 16.01 -5.35
CA LYS A 8 -21.87 15.59 -4.40
C LYS A 8 -21.89 16.50 -3.17
N LYS A 9 -22.91 16.36 -2.32
CA LYS A 9 -22.97 17.08 -1.03
C LYS A 9 -21.71 16.79 -0.20
N ASP A 10 -21.14 17.84 0.41
CA ASP A 10 -19.96 17.75 1.29
C ASP A 10 -18.70 17.17 0.60
N GLN A 11 -18.68 17.11 -0.74
CA GLN A 11 -17.53 16.67 -1.50
C GLN A 11 -16.62 17.86 -1.83
N GLN A 12 -15.32 17.63 -1.73
CA GLN A 12 -14.28 18.61 -2.01
C GLN A 12 -13.49 18.23 -3.26
N ILE A 13 -13.09 19.25 -4.02
CA ILE A 13 -12.17 19.15 -5.16
C ILE A 13 -11.11 20.24 -5.05
N ILE A 14 -9.95 20.02 -5.68
CA ILE A 14 -8.92 21.03 -5.87
C ILE A 14 -8.90 21.46 -7.33
N LEU A 15 -8.97 22.77 -7.55
CA LEU A 15 -8.88 23.43 -8.85
C LEU A 15 -7.70 24.40 -8.84
N ASN A 16 -6.63 24.09 -9.58
CA ASN A 16 -5.40 24.92 -9.63
C ASN A 16 -4.89 25.32 -8.23
N GLY A 17 -4.98 24.41 -7.25
CA GLY A 17 -4.57 24.64 -5.87
C GLY A 17 -5.63 25.29 -4.96
N ALA A 18 -6.76 25.75 -5.49
CA ALA A 18 -7.89 26.21 -4.69
C ALA A 18 -8.78 25.02 -4.29
N VAL A 19 -9.12 24.91 -3.01
CA VAL A 19 -10.09 23.91 -2.53
C VAL A 19 -11.49 24.44 -2.72
N VAL A 20 -12.33 23.66 -3.42
CA VAL A 20 -13.75 23.96 -3.64
C VAL A 20 -14.58 22.87 -2.98
N GLU A 21 -15.40 23.28 -2.02
CA GLU A 21 -16.33 22.41 -1.31
C GLU A 21 -17.77 22.70 -1.73
N ASN A 22 -18.55 21.64 -1.93
CA ASN A 22 -19.99 21.80 -2.12
C ASN A 22 -20.72 21.89 -0.77
N ALA A 23 -20.99 23.13 -0.34
CA ALA A 23 -21.79 23.43 0.84
C ALA A 23 -23.31 23.22 0.65
N SER A 24 -23.78 22.95 -0.57
CA SER A 24 -25.21 22.74 -0.84
C SER A 24 -25.63 21.30 -0.59
N GLY A 25 -26.88 21.11 -0.14
CA GLY A 25 -27.50 19.79 0.06
C GLY A 25 -27.74 18.96 -1.21
N LYS A 26 -27.31 19.41 -2.39
CA LYS A 26 -27.58 18.81 -3.70
C LYS A 26 -26.30 18.72 -4.51
N THR A 27 -26.26 17.80 -5.47
CA THR A 27 -25.14 17.69 -6.42
C THR A 27 -25.08 18.92 -7.32
N ILE A 28 -23.92 19.57 -7.40
CA ILE A 28 -23.67 20.73 -8.27
C ILE A 28 -22.82 20.30 -9.45
N SER A 29 -23.10 20.85 -10.63
CA SER A 29 -22.29 20.66 -11.83
C SER A 29 -21.49 21.93 -12.11
N LEU A 30 -20.15 21.82 -12.15
CA LEU A 30 -19.27 22.91 -12.57
C LEU A 30 -18.75 22.64 -13.98
N ILE A 31 -18.67 23.69 -14.79
CA ILE A 31 -18.13 23.62 -16.14
C ILE A 31 -16.88 24.49 -16.19
N LEU A 32 -15.75 23.86 -16.45
CA LEU A 32 -14.49 24.55 -16.68
C LEU A 32 -14.35 24.84 -18.17
N LYS A 33 -14.22 26.11 -18.52
CA LYS A 33 -14.07 26.58 -19.91
C LYS A 33 -12.61 26.69 -20.35
N ASN A 34 -11.69 26.69 -19.39
CA ASN A 34 -10.25 26.75 -19.59
C ASN A 34 -9.58 25.44 -19.18
N GLU A 35 -8.31 25.28 -19.56
CA GLU A 35 -7.47 24.20 -19.04
C GLU A 35 -7.17 24.47 -17.56
N ALA A 36 -7.38 23.46 -16.73
CA ALA A 36 -7.19 23.54 -15.29
C ALA A 36 -6.78 22.19 -14.73
N ALA A 37 -5.93 22.21 -13.71
CA ALA A 37 -5.61 21.04 -12.92
C ALA A 37 -6.77 20.76 -11.95
N VAL A 38 -7.33 19.56 -12.03
CA VAL A 38 -8.48 19.13 -11.24
C VAL A 38 -8.11 17.85 -10.50
N LEU A 39 -8.14 17.89 -9.18
CA LEU A 39 -8.06 16.70 -8.33
C LEU A 39 -9.28 16.63 -7.41
N ARG A 40 -9.66 15.42 -7.01
CA ARG A 40 -10.65 15.20 -5.96
C ARG A 40 -9.94 14.99 -4.64
N SER A 41 -10.56 15.35 -3.52
CA SER A 41 -9.93 15.14 -2.20
C SER A 41 -9.60 13.68 -1.91
N GLU A 42 -10.35 12.72 -2.48
CA GLU A 42 -10.04 11.28 -2.41
C GLU A 42 -8.76 10.89 -3.16
N ASP A 43 -8.39 11.66 -4.18
CA ASP A 43 -7.21 11.47 -5.02
C ASP A 43 -6.06 12.39 -4.57
N ILE A 44 -6.13 12.98 -3.37
CA ILE A 44 -5.08 13.88 -2.87
C ILE A 44 -4.39 13.22 -1.70
N LEU A 45 -3.07 13.13 -1.80
CA LEU A 45 -2.21 12.66 -0.73
C LEU A 45 -1.60 13.86 0.01
N ALA A 46 -1.78 13.89 1.32
CA ALA A 46 -1.11 14.85 2.19
C ALA A 46 0.39 14.53 2.28
N PRO A 47 1.27 15.54 2.52
CA PRO A 47 2.70 15.29 2.67
C PRO A 47 3.02 14.33 3.83
N ASP A 48 2.22 14.36 4.90
CA ASP A 48 2.41 13.53 6.09
C ASP A 48 2.06 12.05 5.83
N ASP A 49 1.07 11.79 4.97
CA ASP A 49 0.67 10.44 4.54
C ASP A 49 1.65 9.79 3.53
N ALA A 50 2.58 10.56 2.96
CA ALA A 50 3.55 10.07 1.99
C ALA A 50 4.72 9.30 2.64
N VAL A 51 4.39 8.30 3.46
CA VAL A 51 5.35 7.55 4.27
C VAL A 51 6.06 6.47 3.45
N THR A 52 5.32 5.72 2.62
CA THR A 52 5.85 4.60 1.81
C THR A 52 6.56 5.09 0.54
N PRO A 53 7.56 4.35 0.01
CA PRO A 53 8.27 4.81 -1.17
C PRO A 53 7.39 4.89 -2.43
N ALA A 54 6.37 4.04 -2.61
CA ALA A 54 5.40 4.25 -3.70
C ALA A 54 4.54 5.51 -3.49
N SER A 55 4.13 5.77 -2.25
CA SER A 55 3.35 6.97 -1.89
C SER A 55 4.15 8.26 -2.08
N ARG A 56 5.45 8.25 -1.84
CA ARG A 56 6.36 9.38 -2.14
C ARG A 56 6.46 9.66 -3.63
N VAL A 57 6.55 8.62 -4.46
CA VAL A 57 6.52 8.75 -5.93
C VAL A 57 5.20 9.40 -6.38
N TYR A 58 4.07 8.94 -5.83
CA TYR A 58 2.77 9.53 -6.09
C TYR A 58 2.70 11.01 -5.70
N TYR A 59 3.16 11.35 -4.49
CA TYR A 59 3.17 12.73 -4.00
C TYR A 59 4.03 13.65 -4.88
N ALA A 60 5.22 13.20 -5.29
CA ALA A 60 6.07 13.98 -6.19
C ALA A 60 5.36 14.28 -7.52
N LEU A 61 4.68 13.28 -8.09
CA LEU A 61 3.89 13.44 -9.30
C LEU A 61 2.65 14.34 -9.10
N GLN A 62 2.04 14.31 -7.91
CA GLN A 62 0.98 15.22 -7.53
C GLN A 62 1.47 16.67 -7.53
N CYS A 63 2.68 16.94 -7.03
CA CYS A 63 3.28 18.27 -7.09
C CYS A 63 3.56 18.72 -8.54
N VAL A 64 4.00 17.81 -9.42
CA VAL A 64 4.17 18.08 -10.86
C VAL A 64 2.85 18.54 -11.49
N TYR A 65 1.74 17.92 -11.09
CA TYR A 65 0.41 18.24 -11.61
C TYR A 65 -0.17 19.55 -11.04
N LEU A 66 -0.04 19.75 -9.73
CA LEU A 66 -0.63 20.91 -9.03
C LEU A 66 0.18 22.20 -9.20
N PHE A 67 1.51 22.11 -9.33
CA PHE A 67 2.41 23.27 -9.38
C PHE A 67 3.17 23.34 -10.70
N PRO A 68 2.50 23.75 -11.81
CA PRO A 68 3.12 23.81 -13.12
C PRO A 68 4.34 24.76 -13.17
N GLU A 69 4.36 25.81 -12.34
CA GLU A 69 5.47 26.77 -12.28
C GLU A 69 6.80 26.15 -11.81
N ARG A 70 6.74 25.11 -10.97
CA ARG A 70 7.92 24.41 -10.42
C ARG A 70 8.06 22.99 -10.96
N ARG A 71 7.37 22.68 -12.07
CA ARG A 71 7.29 21.33 -12.63
C ARG A 71 8.66 20.68 -12.83
N GLY A 72 9.63 21.41 -13.36
CA GLY A 72 10.97 20.90 -13.61
C GLY A 72 11.70 20.43 -12.34
N ALA A 73 11.52 21.12 -11.20
CA ALA A 73 12.11 20.71 -9.93
C ALA A 73 11.43 19.43 -9.40
N HIS A 74 10.09 19.39 -9.42
CA HIS A 74 9.33 18.23 -8.97
C HIS A 74 9.56 16.99 -9.84
N LEU A 75 9.75 17.17 -11.16
CA LEU A 75 10.11 16.08 -12.07
C LEU A 75 11.48 15.48 -11.75
N ARG A 76 12.47 16.28 -11.34
CA ARG A 76 13.78 15.76 -10.92
C ARG A 76 13.62 14.87 -9.69
N THR A 77 12.95 15.37 -8.65
CA THR A 77 12.67 14.61 -7.43
C THR A 77 11.87 13.34 -7.73
N PHE A 78 10.87 13.41 -8.61
CA PHE A 78 10.10 12.25 -9.05
C PHE A 78 11.01 11.19 -9.70
N ASN A 79 11.89 11.57 -10.61
CA ASN A 79 12.80 10.63 -11.27
C ASN A 79 13.76 9.96 -10.29
N GLU A 80 14.30 10.72 -9.32
CA GLU A 80 15.16 10.18 -8.26
C GLU A 80 14.42 9.15 -7.40
N LEU A 81 13.19 9.46 -6.98
CA LEU A 81 12.35 8.55 -6.20
C LEU A 81 11.98 7.29 -6.98
N VAL A 82 11.65 7.43 -8.26
CA VAL A 82 11.32 6.30 -9.14
C VAL A 82 12.52 5.38 -9.32
N ALA A 83 13.72 5.94 -9.54
CA ALA A 83 14.94 5.15 -9.67
C ALA A 83 15.24 4.37 -8.38
N SER A 84 15.11 5.04 -7.21
CA SER A 84 15.26 4.39 -5.91
C SER A 84 14.22 3.30 -5.68
N TYR A 85 12.96 3.53 -6.08
CA TYR A 85 11.89 2.55 -5.94
C TYR A 85 12.11 1.32 -6.82
N LEU A 86 12.52 1.51 -8.08
CA LEU A 86 12.84 0.41 -9.00
C LEU A 86 14.02 -0.44 -8.52
N HIS A 87 15.01 0.19 -7.88
CA HIS A 87 16.14 -0.52 -7.29
C HIS A 87 15.68 -1.44 -6.15
N ALA A 88 14.77 -0.96 -5.30
CA ALA A 88 14.24 -1.74 -4.18
C ALA A 88 13.20 -2.80 -4.60
N ALA A 89 12.40 -2.52 -5.64
CA ALA A 89 11.28 -3.36 -6.07
C ALA A 89 11.27 -3.57 -7.60
N PRO A 90 12.15 -4.42 -8.15
CA PRO A 90 12.23 -4.67 -9.59
C PRO A 90 10.94 -5.28 -10.17
N SER A 91 10.14 -5.95 -9.35
CA SER A 91 8.84 -6.54 -9.74
C SER A 91 7.83 -5.49 -10.22
N ALA A 92 7.99 -4.21 -9.85
CA ALA A 92 7.09 -3.13 -10.23
C ALA A 92 7.48 -2.44 -11.55
N ARG A 93 8.49 -2.93 -12.26
CA ARG A 93 9.06 -2.29 -13.47
C ARG A 93 8.03 -1.99 -14.56
N SER A 94 7.08 -2.89 -14.78
CA SER A 94 6.03 -2.70 -15.80
C SER A 94 5.10 -1.53 -15.46
N ILE A 95 4.76 -1.35 -14.18
CA ILE A 95 3.89 -0.26 -13.71
C ILE A 95 4.64 1.07 -13.83
N VAL A 96 5.89 1.10 -13.38
CA VAL A 96 6.74 2.29 -13.45
C VAL A 96 6.99 2.72 -14.90
N ALA A 97 7.24 1.79 -15.81
CA ALA A 97 7.41 2.11 -17.23
C ALA A 97 6.16 2.79 -17.81
N ALA A 98 4.96 2.35 -17.43
CA ALA A 98 3.71 3.01 -17.85
C ALA A 98 3.56 4.42 -17.25
N ILE A 99 4.01 4.63 -16.01
CA ILE A 99 4.02 5.97 -15.40
C ILE A 99 4.98 6.89 -16.17
N LEU A 100 6.22 6.44 -16.42
CA LEU A 100 7.22 7.22 -17.16
C LEU A 100 6.73 7.60 -18.55
N ALA A 101 6.17 6.64 -19.30
CA ALA A 101 5.61 6.91 -20.62
C ALA A 101 4.47 7.95 -20.58
N ALA A 102 3.58 7.89 -19.56
CA ALA A 102 2.53 8.88 -19.38
C ALA A 102 3.10 10.27 -19.04
N VAL A 103 4.17 10.35 -18.25
CA VAL A 103 4.87 11.61 -17.94
C VAL A 103 5.55 12.20 -19.18
N GLU A 104 6.21 11.38 -20.00
CA GLU A 104 6.85 11.79 -21.25
C GLU A 104 5.84 12.35 -22.27
N ASN A 105 4.61 11.83 -22.27
CA ASN A 105 3.51 12.33 -23.09
C ASN A 105 2.73 13.49 -22.43
N GLU A 106 3.21 14.04 -21.31
CA GLU A 106 2.56 15.12 -20.54
C GLU A 106 1.15 14.77 -20.01
N GLN A 107 0.84 13.47 -19.93
CA GLN A 107 -0.44 12.94 -19.43
C GLN A 107 -0.38 12.73 -17.91
N TYR A 108 -0.15 13.80 -17.16
CA TYR A 108 0.10 13.74 -15.72
C TYR A 108 -1.06 13.11 -14.91
N TYR A 109 -2.31 13.36 -15.28
CA TYR A 109 -3.46 12.75 -14.60
C TYR A 109 -3.51 11.22 -14.81
N ALA A 110 -3.20 10.76 -16.02
CA ALA A 110 -3.10 9.33 -16.29
C ALA A 110 -1.93 8.70 -15.51
N ALA A 111 -0.79 9.40 -15.47
CA ALA A 111 0.36 9.01 -14.67
C ALA A 111 0.02 8.90 -13.17
N LEU A 112 -0.77 9.84 -12.62
CA LEU A 112 -1.26 9.79 -11.24
C LEU A 112 -2.11 8.55 -10.98
N LYS A 113 -3.05 8.21 -11.87
CA LYS A 113 -3.85 6.99 -11.74
C LYS A 113 -2.97 5.73 -11.77
N LYS A 114 -1.94 5.69 -12.61
CA LYS A 114 -0.95 4.59 -12.62
C LYS A 114 -0.11 4.54 -11.34
N ALA A 115 0.26 5.68 -10.79
CA ALA A 115 0.97 5.74 -9.51
C ALA A 115 0.09 5.29 -8.32
N GLN A 116 -1.24 5.46 -8.37
CA GLN A 116 -2.14 4.82 -7.38
C GLN A 116 -2.12 3.29 -7.50
N GLU A 117 -2.03 2.75 -8.71
CA GLU A 117 -1.85 1.30 -8.90
C GLU A 117 -0.52 0.82 -8.33
N LEU A 118 0.53 1.64 -8.41
CA LEU A 118 1.84 1.36 -7.80
C LEU A 118 1.74 1.21 -6.27
N ILE A 119 1.03 2.13 -5.60
CA ILE A 119 0.79 2.06 -4.15
C ILE A 119 0.02 0.79 -3.78
N LYS A 120 -1.02 0.44 -4.56
CA LYS A 120 -1.78 -0.80 -4.34
C LYS A 120 -0.91 -2.04 -4.52
N HIS A 121 0.00 -2.03 -5.49
CA HIS A 121 0.94 -3.12 -5.71
C HIS A 121 1.91 -3.26 -4.54
N GLU A 122 2.51 -2.16 -4.08
CA GLU A 122 3.37 -2.12 -2.89
C GLU A 122 2.67 -2.74 -1.67
N GLY A 123 1.44 -2.29 -1.38
CA GLY A 123 0.65 -2.83 -0.27
C GLY A 123 0.44 -4.35 -0.38
N LYS A 124 0.12 -4.86 -1.58
CA LYS A 124 -0.02 -6.31 -1.80
C LYS A 124 1.29 -7.06 -1.54
N VAL A 125 2.41 -6.56 -2.05
CA VAL A 125 3.73 -7.20 -1.87
C VAL A 125 4.10 -7.25 -0.38
N LEU A 126 3.88 -6.15 0.35
CA LEU A 126 4.13 -6.09 1.78
C LEU A 126 3.26 -7.08 2.56
N THR A 127 1.96 -7.18 2.25
CA THR A 127 1.07 -8.15 2.90
C THR A 127 1.49 -9.60 2.62
N HIS A 128 1.90 -9.92 1.39
CA HIS A 128 2.38 -11.28 1.06
C HIS A 128 3.66 -11.61 1.83
N ALA A 129 4.61 -10.67 1.90
CA ALA A 129 5.84 -10.84 2.67
C ALA A 129 5.54 -11.05 4.17
N GLN A 130 4.66 -10.24 4.76
CA GLN A 130 4.24 -10.38 6.17
C GLN A 130 3.62 -11.76 6.45
N HIS A 131 2.74 -12.24 5.57
CA HIS A 131 2.11 -13.55 5.72
C HIS A 131 3.10 -14.71 5.53
N GLN A 132 4.14 -14.54 4.70
CA GLN A 132 5.19 -15.54 4.58
C GLN A 132 6.03 -15.62 5.87
N LEU A 133 6.43 -14.48 6.43
CA LEU A 133 7.17 -14.45 7.69
C LEU A 133 6.37 -15.04 8.87
N ASP A 134 5.08 -14.74 8.98
CA ASP A 134 4.21 -15.30 10.03
C ASP A 134 4.12 -16.83 9.94
N LYS A 135 4.07 -17.36 8.71
CA LYS A 135 4.02 -18.80 8.45
C LYS A 135 5.35 -19.48 8.77
N GLU A 136 6.49 -18.85 8.51
CA GLU A 136 7.81 -19.40 8.85
C GLU A 136 8.03 -19.40 10.37
N LEU A 137 7.66 -18.33 11.08
CA LEU A 137 7.75 -18.25 12.55
C LEU A 137 6.88 -19.30 13.28
N HIS A 138 5.77 -19.76 12.68
CA HIS A 138 4.92 -20.82 13.25
C HIS A 138 5.42 -22.25 12.99
N VAL A 139 6.33 -22.47 12.04
CA VAL A 139 6.82 -23.82 11.68
C VAL A 139 7.97 -24.29 12.58
N ASP A 140 8.78 -23.36 13.12
CA ASP A 140 9.90 -23.68 14.01
C ASP A 140 9.50 -24.19 15.41
N ALA A 141 8.25 -23.99 15.84
CA ALA A 141 7.75 -24.52 17.12
C ALA A 141 7.36 -26.01 17.06
N ALA A 142 7.17 -26.59 15.87
CA ALA A 142 6.62 -27.95 15.71
C ALA A 142 7.68 -29.04 15.44
N THR A 143 8.95 -28.69 15.23
CA THR A 143 10.03 -29.65 14.91
C THR A 143 11.02 -29.82 16.07
N GLY A 144 10.50 -29.95 17.29
CA GLY A 144 11.25 -30.44 18.46
C GLY A 144 11.07 -31.94 18.62
N LYS A 145 11.83 -32.73 17.86
CA LYS A 145 11.80 -34.19 17.90
C LYS A 145 12.43 -34.68 19.20
N SER A 146 11.63 -35.34 20.04
CA SER A 146 12.09 -36.07 21.23
C SER A 146 12.83 -37.34 20.80
N GLU A 147 14.16 -37.27 20.78
CA GLU A 147 15.05 -38.42 20.67
C GLU A 147 15.94 -38.47 21.93
N GLY A 148 15.71 -39.51 22.75
CA GLY A 148 16.44 -39.82 23.99
C GLY A 148 15.44 -40.47 24.97
N ASP A 149 15.57 -41.70 25.43
CA ASP A 149 16.78 -42.39 25.82
C ASP A 149 16.50 -43.91 25.95
N ARG A 150 17.48 -44.73 25.56
CA ARG A 150 17.50 -46.20 25.76
C ARG A 150 18.44 -46.53 26.92
N GLY A 151 17.95 -47.24 27.93
CA GLY A 151 18.78 -48.03 28.86
C GLY A 151 17.99 -48.54 30.07
N LEU A 152 17.48 -49.79 30.07
CA LEU A 152 18.12 -51.03 30.55
C LEU A 152 18.39 -51.07 32.07
N GLY A 153 17.66 -51.93 32.79
CA GLY A 153 18.19 -52.54 34.02
C GLY A 153 17.17 -53.10 35.03
N ALA A 154 17.00 -54.43 34.99
CA ALA A 154 16.70 -55.34 36.12
C ALA A 154 15.32 -55.25 36.81
N ASP A 155 14.77 -56.28 37.43
CA ASP A 155 14.86 -57.75 37.40
C ASP A 155 13.67 -58.22 38.27
N ALA A 156 13.25 -59.45 38.05
CA ALA A 156 12.24 -60.26 38.73
C ALA A 156 11.67 -59.81 40.10
N GLY A 157 10.34 -59.96 40.20
CA GLY A 157 9.79 -60.85 41.23
C GLY A 157 8.67 -60.29 42.12
N CYS A 158 7.63 -61.12 42.28
CA CYS A 158 6.83 -61.25 43.51
C CYS A 158 5.82 -60.11 43.83
N ILE A 159 4.55 -60.28 44.21
CA ILE A 159 3.62 -61.40 44.45
C ILE A 159 2.20 -60.78 44.40
N ALA A 160 1.20 -61.56 44.02
CA ALA A 160 -0.20 -61.31 44.29
C ALA A 160 -0.49 -60.97 45.76
N LEU A 161 -1.44 -60.06 46.03
CA LEU A 161 -2.60 -60.36 46.88
C LEU A 161 -3.68 -59.28 46.82
N GLU A 162 -4.91 -59.76 46.69
CA GLU A 162 -6.17 -59.07 46.86
C GLU A 162 -6.32 -58.43 48.26
N ARG A 163 -7.10 -57.34 48.38
CA ARG A 163 -8.35 -57.27 49.21
C ARG A 163 -8.82 -55.82 49.47
N ARG A 164 -10.12 -55.63 49.16
CA ARG A 164 -11.18 -54.95 49.94
C ARG A 164 -10.80 -53.71 50.79
N ALA A 165 -11.45 -52.57 50.52
CA ALA A 165 -12.75 -52.19 51.11
C ALA A 165 -13.00 -50.68 50.95
N GLY A 166 -14.13 -50.31 50.31
CA GLY A 166 -14.81 -49.06 50.64
C GLY A 166 -15.25 -49.11 52.11
N GLY A 167 -15.28 -48.01 52.86
CA GLY A 167 -16.00 -46.80 52.48
C GLY A 167 -17.43 -46.97 52.95
N GLN A 168 -17.76 -46.25 54.03
CA GLN A 168 -18.99 -46.27 54.82
C GLN A 168 -20.29 -46.28 54.00
#